data_AF-A0A1I6TFW3-F1
#
_entry.id   AF-A0A1I6TFW3-F1
#
_cell.length_a   1.000
_cell.length_b   1.000
_cell.length_c   1.000
_cell.angle_alpha   90.00
_cell.angle_beta   90.00
_cell.angle_gamma   90.00
#
_symmetry.space_group_name_H-M   'P 1'
#
loop_
_entity.id
_entity.type
_entity.pdbx_description
1 polymer ?
#
loop_
_entity_poly.entity_id
_entity_poly.type
_entity_poly.pdbx_seq_one_letter_code
_entity_poly.pdbx_strand_id
1 'polypeptide(L)' 'MFQIGDVTIPNRVVLAPMAGVSNWAFRLKVKEFGEGLVCAEMVTICLLHADRLAELKTERVAMMEM' A
#
# COMPACT_ATOMS: atom_id res chain seq x y z
N MET A 1 -11.75 -1.15 20.12
CA MET A 1 -11.69 0.18 19.46
C MET A 1 -10.32 0.78 19.72
N PHE A 2 -9.59 1.12 18.67
CA PHE A 2 -8.24 1.72 18.71
C PHE A 2 -8.35 3.13 18.13
N GLN A 3 -7.65 4.12 18.67
CA GLN A 3 -7.83 5.52 18.26
C GLN A 3 -6.48 6.20 18.05
N ILE A 4 -6.35 6.92 16.93
CA ILE A 4 -5.18 7.73 16.57
C ILE A 4 -5.70 9.14 16.26
N GLY A 5 -5.45 10.09 17.16
CA GLY A 5 -6.06 11.42 17.10
C GLY A 5 -7.58 11.33 17.00
N ASP A 6 -8.13 11.88 15.93
CA ASP A 6 -9.57 11.97 15.70
C ASP A 6 -10.13 10.73 14.97
N VAL A 7 -9.25 9.80 14.55
CA VAL A 7 -9.62 8.64 13.74
C VAL A 7 -9.81 7.42 14.62
N THR A 8 -10.99 6.81 14.52
CA THR A 8 -11.29 5.56 15.22
C THR A 8 -11.15 4.36 14.30
N ILE A 9 -10.38 3.39 14.76
CA ILE A 9 -9.97 2.18 14.04
C ILE A 9 -10.66 0.97 14.70
N PRO A 10 -11.24 0.05 13.91
CA PRO A 10 -12.06 -1.04 14.45
C PRO A 10 -11.24 -2.03 15.30
N ASN A 11 -9.96 -2.23 14.99
CA ASN A 11 -9.06 -3.11 15.73
C ASN A 11 -7.61 -2.59 15.78
N ARG A 12 -6.71 -3.34 16.43
CA ARG A 12 -5.29 -2.97 16.63
C ARG A 12 -4.35 -3.62 15.61
N VAL A 13 -4.86 -3.97 14.43
CA VAL A 13 -4.08 -4.55 13.32
C VAL A 13 -3.93 -3.49 12.25
N VAL A 14 -2.69 -3.16 11.91
CA VAL A 14 -2.32 -2.10 10.97
C VAL A 14 -1.33 -2.68 9.97
N LEU A 15 -1.59 -2.55 8.67
CA LEU A 15 -0.62 -2.90 7.64
C LEU A 15 0.49 -1.84 7.59
N ALA A 16 1.73 -2.29 7.72
CA ALA A 16 2.89 -1.42 7.53
C ALA A 16 3.09 -1.06 6.04
N PRO A 17 3.53 0.17 5.73
CA PRO A 17 3.90 0.53 4.36
C PRO A 17 5.20 -0.20 3.97
N MET A 18 5.15 -0.99 2.90
CA MET A 18 6.28 -1.75 2.37
C MET A 18 6.47 -1.44 0.89
N ALA A 19 7.66 -0.93 0.54
CA ALA A 19 7.99 -0.47 -0.80
C ALA A 19 7.87 -1.58 -1.87
N GLY A 20 7.02 -1.39 -2.88
CA GLY A 20 6.77 -2.37 -3.94
C GLY A 20 6.01 -3.63 -3.51
N VAL A 21 5.43 -3.62 -2.31
CA VAL A 21 4.63 -4.74 -1.78
C VAL A 21 3.23 -4.27 -1.44
N SER A 22 3.11 -3.14 -0.75
CA SER A 22 1.84 -2.58 -0.30
C SER A 22 1.09 -1.86 -1.44
N ASN A 23 1.00 -2.49 -2.61
CA ASN A 23 0.33 -1.98 -3.81
C ASN A 23 -1.21 -1.98 -3.69
N TRP A 24 -1.89 -1.41 -4.68
CA TRP A 24 -3.36 -1.31 -4.65
C TRP A 24 -4.07 -2.65 -4.41
N ALA A 25 -3.70 -3.70 -5.17
CA ALA A 25 -4.33 -5.01 -5.08
C ALA A 25 -4.09 -5.65 -3.70
N PHE A 26 -2.87 -5.55 -3.16
CA PHE A 26 -2.53 -6.06 -1.85
C PHE A 26 -3.37 -5.39 -0.76
N ARG A 27 -3.45 -4.05 -0.77
CA ARG A 27 -4.22 -3.26 0.21
C ARG A 27 -5.71 -3.62 0.20
N LEU A 28 -6.29 -3.85 -0.98
CA LEU A 28 -7.67 -4.32 -1.09
C LEU A 28 -7.86 -5.69 -0.41
N LYS A 29 -6.96 -6.65 -0.69
CA LYS A 29 -7.02 -7.97 -0.07
C LYS A 29 -6.87 -7.91 1.45
N VAL A 30 -5.91 -7.15 1.98
CA VAL A 30 -5.70 -7.06 3.43
C VAL A 30 -6.91 -6.41 4.13
N LYS A 31 -7.56 -5.43 3.49
CA LYS A 31 -8.82 -4.86 3.98
C LYS A 31 -9.94 -5.89 4.07
N GLU A 32 -10.05 -6.83 3.12
CA GLU A 32 -11.01 -7.93 3.16
C GLU A 32 -10.74 -8.92 4.31
N PHE A 33 -9.49 -9.06 4.75
CA PHE A 33 -9.12 -9.94 5.87
C PHE A 33 -9.40 -9.34 7.26
N GLY A 34 -10.02 -8.16 7.35
CA GLY A 34 -10.45 -7.57 8.62
C GLY A 34 -9.39 -6.73 9.32
N GLU A 35 -8.46 -6.16 8.56
CA GLU A 35 -7.52 -5.16 9.05
C GLU A 35 -8.21 -3.89 9.59
N GLY A 36 -7.60 -3.26 10.60
CA GLY A 36 -8.07 -2.00 11.16
C GLY A 36 -7.73 -0.77 10.33
N LEU A 37 -6.46 -0.63 9.92
CA LEU A 37 -5.97 0.55 9.20
C LEU A 37 -4.90 0.18 8.17
N VAL A 38 -5.19 0.44 6.89
CA VAL A 38 -4.29 0.17 5.77
C VAL A 38 -3.45 1.38 5.41
N CYS A 39 -2.12 1.20 5.36
CA CYS A 39 -1.19 2.25 4.93
C CYS A 39 -0.78 2.05 3.47
N ALA A 40 -0.79 3.13 2.70
CA ALA A 40 -0.18 3.18 1.38
C ALA A 40 1.33 3.46 1.48
N GLU A 41 2.06 3.10 0.43
CA GLU A 41 3.46 3.48 0.28
C GLU A 41 3.64 5.00 0.18
N MET A 42 4.84 5.46 0.51
CA MET A 42 5.19 6.87 0.33
C MET A 42 5.32 7.18 -1.17
N VAL A 43 4.68 8.26 -1.63
CA VAL A 43 4.62 8.62 -3.06
C VAL A 43 6.02 8.75 -3.70
N THR A 44 6.99 9.31 -2.98
CA THR A 44 8.39 9.40 -3.46
C THR A 44 9.04 8.03 -3.67
N ILE A 45 8.72 7.05 -2.84
CA ILE A 45 9.20 5.67 -3.00
C ILE A 45 8.47 5.00 -4.17
N CYS A 46 7.16 5.22 -4.33
CA CYS A 46 6.41 4.71 -5.49
C CYS A 46 7.01 5.20 -6.81
N LEU A 47 7.37 6.48 -6.91
CA LEU A 47 8.02 7.03 -8.11
C LEU A 47 9.35 6.33 -8.43
N LEU A 48 10.25 6.23 -7.45
CA LEU A 48 11.54 5.53 -7.64
C LEU A 48 11.35 4.07 -8.08
N HIS A 49 10.37 3.39 -7.50
CA HIS A 49 10.08 2.01 -7.84
C HIS A 49 9.41 1.90 -9.22
N ALA A 50 8.58 2.88 -9.61
CA ALA A 50 7.90 2.92 -10.91
C ALA A 50 8.87 3.19 -12.05
N ASP A 51 9.81 4.14 -11.87
CA ASP A 51 10.87 4.41 -12.83
C ASP A 51 11.71 3.15 -13.09
N ARG A 52 12.12 2.47 -12.00
CA ARG A 52 12.87 1.21 -12.10
C ARG A 52 12.08 0.10 -12.80
N LEU A 53 10.78 -0.01 -12.53
CA LEU A 53 9.94 -1.01 -13.19
C LEU A 53 9.68 -0.67 -14.66
N ALA A 54 9.57 0.60 -15.03
CA ALA A 54 9.41 1.04 -16.42
C ALA A 54 10.68 0.81 -17.25
N GLU A 55 11.86 0.81 -16.63
CA GLU A 55 13.12 0.40 -17.28
C GLU A 55 13.20 -1.11 -17.53
N LEU A 56 12.62 -1.92 -16.63
CA LEU A 56 12.72 -3.39 -16.68
C LEU A 56 11.52 -4.06 -17.37
N LYS A 57 10.38 -3.37 -17.42
CA LYS A 57 9.08 -3.88 -17.88
C LYS A 57 8.35 -2.76 -18.63
N THR A 58 7.32 -3.09 -19.40
CA THR A 58 6.46 -2.10 -20.05
C THR A 58 5.76 -1.22 -19.01
N GLU A 59 5.54 0.07 -19.30
CA GLU A 59 4.84 1.03 -18.41
C GLU A 59 3.52 0.48 -17.85
N ARG A 60 2.76 -0.24 -18.69
CA ARG A 60 1.50 -0.87 -18.27
C ARG A 60 1.70 -1.87 -17.12
N VAL A 61 2.77 -2.66 -17.15
CA VAL A 61 3.07 -3.64 -16.11
C VAL A 61 3.58 -2.93 -14.85
N ALA A 62 4.45 -1.93 -15.01
CA ALA A 62 4.93 -1.11 -13.90
C ALA A 62 3.77 -0.45 -13.12
N MET A 63 2.78 0.10 -13.84
CA MET A 63 1.59 0.70 -13.23
C MET A 63 0.65 -0.29 -12.54
N MET A 64 0.67 -1.58 -12.94
CA MET A 64 -0.16 -2.62 -12.29
C MET A 64 0.49 -3.18 -11.02
N GLU A 65 1.81 -3.04 -10.88
CA GLU A 65 2.56 -3.50 -9.71
C GLU A 65 2.63 -2.45 -8.59
N MET A 66 2.23 -1.20 -8.87
CA MET A 66 2.05 -0.05 -7.95
C MET A 66 0.67 -0.04 -7.27
#